data_AF-A0A3M1A8I5-F1
#
_entry.id   AF-A0A3M1A8I5-F1
#
_cell.length_a   1.000
_cell.length_b   1.000
_cell.length_c   1.000
_cell.angle_alpha   90.00
_cell.angle_beta   90.00
_cell.angle_gamma   90.00
#
_symmetry.space_group_name_H-M   'P 1'
#
loop_
_entity.id
_entity.type
_entity.pdbx_description
1 polymer ?
#
loop_
_entity_poly.entity_id
_entity_poly.type
_entity_poly.pdbx_seq_one_letter_code
_entity_poly.pdbx_strand_id
1 'polypeptide(L)'
;MRFSTALRQPTRRRLERLGQADILVGIPCFNNESTIAHVIKTVENGLSLHFPECRCVVMVADGGSVDDTREEAEELEHSPWIERIICIYRGIPGKGSGVRAIFEAANLLRTRACVLFDADLRSITPDWVKCMVDGIFHDSYDFIAPYYIRYKYDGTITNNIVYNLTRALYGYRVRQPIGGDFAFSKKMIEKYIAQDVWETDVARFGIDIWLTTTAIVNKAKIAQAQLGVKIHDVKEPAEALAPMFNQVVFTLFSLMEEHEHVWKKVKGSHPTPIIGIPLKVEPQPFTINVPELIEEFKIGYLNYKEVWKKIIAPQNWQIIEDLYSKEDSDFLMNIESWAIILYDLAAAFHHWRGNRRLMVRLMTPLYFARVASFVNQTLNMSNEETEALVEEQAEIFEKNKDYLIARWEENIDYYGD
;
A
#
# COMPACT_ATOMS: atom_id res chain seq x y z
N MET A 1 -1.59 3.46 -25.78
CA MET A 1 -2.61 2.58 -26.40
C MET A 1 -3.55 2.17 -25.27
N ARG A 2 -4.83 2.59 -25.30
CA ARG A 2 -5.79 2.24 -24.23
C ARG A 2 -6.27 0.81 -24.46
N PHE A 3 -6.08 -0.07 -23.47
CA PHE A 3 -6.56 -1.44 -23.58
C PHE A 3 -7.93 -1.57 -22.92
N SER A 4 -8.90 -2.12 -23.66
CA SER A 4 -10.24 -2.41 -23.13
C SER A 4 -10.24 -3.54 -22.09
N THR A 5 -9.16 -4.31 -22.02
CA THR A 5 -8.99 -5.45 -21.10
C THR A 5 -7.50 -5.64 -20.82
N ALA A 6 -7.18 -5.99 -19.57
CA ALA A 6 -5.82 -6.38 -19.18
C ALA A 6 -5.50 -7.84 -19.54
N LEU A 7 -6.51 -8.64 -19.89
CA LEU A 7 -6.35 -10.04 -20.30
C LEU A 7 -5.95 -10.16 -21.78
N ARG A 8 -4.96 -11.02 -22.05
CA ARG A 8 -4.66 -11.45 -23.43
C ARG A 8 -5.67 -12.49 -23.91
N GLN A 9 -5.84 -12.59 -25.23
CA GLN A 9 -6.81 -13.50 -25.85
C GLN A 9 -6.63 -14.98 -25.45
N PRO A 10 -5.41 -15.55 -25.36
CA PRO A 10 -5.23 -16.93 -24.89
C PRO A 10 -5.75 -17.14 -23.45
N THR A 11 -5.39 -16.25 -22.54
CA THR A 11 -5.84 -16.27 -21.14
C THR A 11 -7.35 -16.15 -21.03
N ARG A 12 -7.94 -15.20 -21.77
CA ARG A 12 -9.40 -15.01 -21.79
C ARG A 12 -10.13 -16.27 -22.26
N ARG A 13 -9.67 -16.91 -23.34
CA ARG A 13 -10.25 -18.16 -23.84
C ARG A 13 -10.12 -19.30 -22.82
N ARG A 14 -9.02 -19.36 -22.06
CA ARG A 14 -8.85 -20.35 -20.99
C ARG A 14 -9.88 -20.13 -19.88
N LEU A 15 -10.03 -18.89 -19.41
CA LEU A 15 -11.02 -18.52 -18.40
C LEU A 15 -12.46 -18.80 -18.85
N GLU A 16 -12.80 -18.48 -20.10
CA GLU A 16 -14.12 -18.78 -20.67
C GLU A 16 -14.42 -20.29 -20.74
N ARG A 17 -13.40 -21.14 -20.97
CA ARG A 17 -13.54 -22.60 -20.95
C ARG A 17 -13.72 -23.17 -19.55
N LEU A 18 -13.06 -22.58 -18.55
CA LEU A 18 -13.24 -22.95 -17.14
C LEU A 18 -14.64 -22.60 -16.64
N GLY A 19 -15.17 -21.45 -17.10
CA GLY A 19 -16.54 -21.01 -16.89
C GLY A 19 -16.81 -20.44 -15.51
N GLN A 20 -16.43 -21.14 -14.43
CA GLN A 20 -16.63 -20.68 -13.06
C GLN A 20 -15.61 -21.29 -12.09
N ALA A 21 -15.27 -20.53 -11.04
CA ALA A 21 -14.46 -20.97 -9.91
C ALA A 21 -15.01 -20.41 -8.61
N ASP A 22 -14.76 -21.06 -7.48
CA ASP A 22 -15.18 -20.60 -6.15
C ASP A 22 -14.17 -19.61 -5.57
N ILE A 23 -12.87 -19.89 -5.76
CA ILE A 23 -11.74 -19.10 -5.27
C ILE A 23 -10.80 -18.79 -6.44
N LEU A 24 -10.37 -17.54 -6.55
CA LEU A 24 -9.20 -17.17 -7.36
C LEU A 24 -8.13 -16.55 -6.47
N VAL A 25 -6.92 -17.10 -6.49
CA VAL A 25 -5.74 -16.47 -5.89
C VAL A 25 -4.89 -15.88 -7.00
N GLY A 26 -4.70 -14.57 -6.98
CA GLY A 26 -3.91 -13.83 -7.95
C GLY A 26 -2.54 -13.44 -7.39
N ILE A 27 -1.50 -13.61 -8.19
CA ILE A 27 -0.12 -13.29 -7.83
C ILE A 27 0.43 -12.35 -8.93
N PRO A 28 0.37 -11.02 -8.73
CA PRO A 28 1.03 -10.09 -9.64
C PRO A 28 2.55 -10.18 -9.46
N CYS A 29 3.31 -10.38 -10.55
CA CYS A 29 4.76 -10.54 -10.49
C CYS A 29 5.50 -9.73 -11.55
N PHE A 30 6.75 -9.38 -11.26
CA PHE A 30 7.72 -8.79 -12.18
C PHE A 30 9.13 -9.02 -11.66
N ASN A 31 9.90 -9.85 -12.36
CA ASN A 31 11.26 -10.26 -11.99
C ASN A 31 11.36 -10.85 -10.57
N ASN A 32 10.61 -11.93 -10.33
CA ASN A 32 10.49 -12.66 -9.06
C ASN A 32 10.99 -14.11 -9.16
N GLU A 33 11.99 -14.41 -9.98
CA GLU A 33 12.53 -15.77 -10.19
C GLU A 33 12.81 -16.51 -8.86
N SER A 34 13.35 -15.80 -7.87
CA SER A 34 13.81 -16.41 -6.61
C SER A 34 12.70 -16.75 -5.62
N THR A 35 11.46 -16.31 -5.86
CA THR A 35 10.37 -16.35 -4.87
C THR A 35 9.07 -16.90 -5.44
N ILE A 36 8.79 -16.69 -6.74
CA ILE A 36 7.50 -17.05 -7.36
C ILE A 36 7.13 -18.53 -7.18
N ALA A 37 8.10 -19.44 -7.32
CA ALA A 37 7.91 -20.87 -7.15
C ALA A 37 7.43 -21.24 -5.74
N HIS A 38 8.00 -20.60 -4.72
CA HIS A 38 7.64 -20.81 -3.32
C HIS A 38 6.23 -20.29 -3.01
N VAL A 39 5.89 -19.10 -3.52
CA VAL A 39 4.56 -18.50 -3.32
C VAL A 39 3.48 -19.37 -3.94
N ILE A 40 3.65 -19.81 -5.20
CA ILE A 40 2.68 -20.67 -5.88
C ILE A 40 2.47 -21.98 -5.11
N LYS A 41 3.55 -22.71 -4.77
CA LYS A 41 3.46 -23.97 -4.02
C LYS A 41 2.72 -23.81 -2.70
N THR A 42 3.00 -22.73 -1.99
CA THR A 42 2.37 -22.47 -0.69
C THR A 42 0.89 -22.14 -0.82
N VAL A 43 0.52 -21.34 -1.82
CA VAL A 43 -0.87 -21.02 -2.13
C VAL A 43 -1.63 -22.28 -2.54
N GLU A 44 -1.10 -23.08 -3.46
CA GLU A 44 -1.73 -24.33 -3.91
C GLU A 44 -1.90 -25.33 -2.76
N ASN A 45 -0.92 -25.42 -1.86
CA ASN A 45 -1.02 -26.23 -0.64
C ASN A 45 -2.14 -25.72 0.29
N GLY A 46 -2.23 -24.41 0.54
CA GLY A 46 -3.30 -23.82 1.34
C GLY A 46 -4.69 -24.05 0.77
N LEU A 47 -4.84 -23.95 -0.55
CA LEU A 47 -6.10 -24.26 -1.24
C LEU A 47 -6.46 -25.74 -1.10
N SER A 48 -5.49 -26.65 -1.31
CA SER A 48 -5.70 -28.09 -1.20
C SER A 48 -6.04 -28.54 0.22
N LEU A 49 -5.36 -27.97 1.22
CA LEU A 49 -5.52 -28.33 2.63
C LEU A 49 -6.84 -27.82 3.22
N HIS A 50 -7.25 -26.60 2.89
CA HIS A 50 -8.36 -25.93 3.55
C HIS A 50 -9.63 -25.86 2.72
N PHE A 51 -9.52 -25.97 1.39
CA PHE A 51 -10.66 -25.84 0.46
C PHE A 51 -10.72 -26.95 -0.60
N PRO A 52 -10.58 -28.25 -0.24
CA PRO A 52 -10.54 -29.36 -1.21
C PRO A 52 -11.82 -29.51 -2.05
N GLU A 53 -12.96 -29.05 -1.51
CA GLU A 53 -14.27 -29.10 -2.19
C GLU A 53 -14.55 -27.88 -3.08
N CYS A 54 -13.67 -26.87 -3.07
CA CYS A 54 -13.83 -25.65 -3.86
C CYS A 54 -13.10 -25.78 -5.21
N ARG A 55 -13.68 -25.21 -6.27
CA ARG A 55 -12.96 -25.03 -7.53
C ARG A 55 -12.03 -23.83 -7.41
N CYS A 56 -10.74 -24.11 -7.45
CA CYS A 56 -9.71 -23.12 -7.17
C CYS A 56 -8.90 -22.81 -8.43
N VAL A 57 -8.61 -21.52 -8.63
CA VAL A 57 -7.72 -21.04 -9.68
C VAL A 57 -6.58 -20.25 -9.05
N VAL A 58 -5.33 -20.56 -9.41
CA VAL A 58 -4.16 -19.73 -9.11
C VAL A 58 -3.76 -19.03 -10.40
N MET A 59 -3.75 -17.71 -10.39
CA MET A 59 -3.41 -16.88 -11.56
C MET A 59 -2.16 -16.05 -11.29
N VAL A 60 -1.10 -16.32 -12.04
CA VAL A 60 0.11 -15.50 -12.07
C VAL A 60 -0.04 -14.44 -13.17
N ALA A 61 -0.02 -13.17 -12.78
CA ALA A 61 -0.16 -12.03 -13.67
C ALA A 61 1.20 -11.32 -13.82
N ASP A 62 1.92 -11.71 -14.87
CA ASP A 62 3.29 -11.30 -15.13
C ASP A 62 3.37 -9.96 -15.89
N GLY A 63 4.25 -9.08 -15.40
CA GLY A 63 4.53 -7.75 -15.97
C GLY A 63 5.43 -7.72 -17.19
N GLY A 64 5.74 -8.87 -17.79
CA GLY A 64 6.74 -9.00 -18.83
C GLY A 64 8.14 -9.19 -18.25
N SER A 65 8.27 -10.11 -17.29
CA SER A 65 9.55 -10.41 -16.64
C SER A 65 10.60 -10.85 -17.68
N VAL A 66 11.83 -10.40 -17.44
CA VAL A 66 13.01 -10.62 -18.29
C VAL A 66 13.99 -11.64 -17.69
N ASP A 67 13.70 -12.10 -16.47
CA ASP A 67 14.35 -13.22 -15.80
C ASP A 67 13.51 -14.50 -15.97
N ASP A 68 13.88 -15.57 -15.26
CA ASP A 68 13.25 -16.89 -15.36
C ASP A 68 11.95 -17.01 -14.54
N THR A 69 11.31 -15.89 -14.14
CA THR A 69 10.07 -15.90 -13.32
C THR A 69 8.96 -16.77 -13.92
N ARG A 70 8.79 -16.73 -15.24
CA ARG A 70 7.69 -17.45 -15.90
C ARG A 70 8.01 -18.93 -16.03
N GLU A 71 9.25 -19.24 -16.34
CA GLU A 71 9.81 -20.59 -16.43
C GLU A 71 9.70 -21.30 -15.07
N GLU A 72 10.14 -20.65 -13.99
CA GLU A 72 10.01 -21.16 -12.61
C GLU A 72 8.55 -21.40 -12.19
N ALA A 73 7.62 -20.58 -12.68
CA ALA A 73 6.19 -20.77 -12.42
C ALA A 73 5.58 -21.90 -13.26
N GLU A 74 6.04 -22.10 -14.51
CA GLU A 74 5.54 -23.11 -15.45
C GLU A 74 6.05 -24.51 -15.13
N GLU A 75 7.31 -24.65 -14.70
CA GLU A 75 7.97 -25.93 -14.41
C GLU A 75 7.47 -26.62 -13.14
N LEU A 76 6.70 -25.93 -12.29
CA LEU A 76 6.13 -26.56 -11.11
C LEU A 76 5.18 -27.69 -11.45
N GLU A 77 5.29 -28.79 -10.71
CA GLU A 77 4.33 -29.88 -10.74
C GLU A 77 2.90 -29.35 -10.50
N HIS A 78 1.95 -29.83 -11.28
CA HIS A 78 0.56 -29.39 -11.18
C HIS A 78 -0.09 -29.99 -9.93
N SER A 79 -0.59 -29.13 -9.06
CA SER A 79 -1.42 -29.57 -7.94
C SER A 79 -2.73 -30.17 -8.46
N PRO A 80 -3.14 -31.36 -7.99
CA PRO A 80 -4.41 -31.96 -8.39
C PRO A 80 -5.58 -31.01 -8.12
N TRP A 81 -6.51 -30.92 -9.09
CA TRP A 81 -7.78 -30.19 -8.94
C TRP A 81 -7.67 -28.65 -8.79
N ILE A 82 -6.47 -28.10 -8.84
CA ILE A 82 -6.23 -26.65 -8.87
C ILE A 82 -5.79 -26.26 -10.27
N GLU A 83 -6.49 -25.29 -10.86
CA GLU A 83 -6.11 -24.75 -12.15
C GLU A 83 -5.09 -23.63 -11.97
N ARG A 84 -3.89 -23.78 -12.57
CA ARG A 84 -2.86 -22.75 -12.59
C ARG A 84 -2.81 -22.07 -13.95
N ILE A 85 -2.88 -20.74 -13.97
CA ILE A 85 -2.84 -19.91 -15.16
C ILE A 85 -1.68 -18.92 -15.02
N ILE A 86 -0.72 -19.00 -15.92
CA ILE A 86 0.39 -18.04 -16.01
C ILE A 86 0.16 -17.19 -17.26
N CYS A 87 0.19 -15.88 -17.11
CA CYS A 87 -0.04 -14.99 -18.24
C CYS A 87 0.69 -13.66 -18.11
N ILE A 88 1.06 -13.11 -19.26
CA ILE A 88 1.53 -11.73 -19.36
C ILE A 88 0.31 -10.83 -19.54
N TYR A 89 0.09 -9.87 -18.66
CA TYR A 89 -1.04 -8.95 -18.78
C TYR A 89 -0.82 -7.89 -19.88
N ARG A 90 -1.84 -7.06 -20.10
CA ARG A 90 -1.79 -5.85 -20.96
C ARG A 90 -2.09 -4.62 -20.10
N GLY A 91 -1.36 -3.54 -20.31
CA GLY A 91 -1.57 -2.29 -19.58
C GLY A 91 -0.27 -1.52 -19.37
N ILE A 92 -0.36 -0.48 -18.56
CA ILE A 92 0.82 0.27 -18.10
C ILE A 92 1.66 -0.66 -17.21
N PRO A 93 2.99 -0.71 -17.36
CA PRO A 93 3.83 -1.53 -16.48
C PRO A 93 3.63 -1.17 -15.01
N GLY A 94 3.30 -2.17 -14.18
CA GLY A 94 3.14 -2.00 -12.74
C GLY A 94 2.10 -2.94 -12.12
N LYS A 95 2.14 -3.04 -10.77
CA LYS A 95 1.30 -3.94 -9.98
C LYS A 95 -0.19 -3.76 -10.28
N GLY A 96 -0.68 -2.52 -10.38
CA GLY A 96 -2.10 -2.24 -10.64
C GLY A 96 -2.65 -2.82 -11.94
N SER A 97 -1.87 -2.87 -13.03
CA SER A 97 -2.29 -3.56 -14.27
C SER A 97 -2.38 -5.07 -14.11
N GLY A 98 -1.49 -5.67 -13.31
CA GLY A 98 -1.57 -7.09 -12.94
C GLY A 98 -2.81 -7.37 -12.10
N VAL A 99 -3.10 -6.53 -11.10
CA VAL A 99 -4.31 -6.60 -10.29
C VAL A 99 -5.57 -6.44 -11.14
N ARG A 100 -5.59 -5.54 -12.13
CA ARG A 100 -6.70 -5.43 -13.09
C ARG A 100 -6.93 -6.74 -13.83
N ALA A 101 -5.88 -7.38 -14.33
CA ALA A 101 -6.00 -8.66 -15.04
C ALA A 101 -6.59 -9.74 -14.14
N ILE A 102 -6.15 -9.80 -12.89
CA ILE A 102 -6.66 -10.72 -11.87
C ILE A 102 -8.14 -10.45 -11.58
N PHE A 103 -8.53 -9.19 -11.40
CA PHE A 103 -9.91 -8.82 -11.14
C PHE A 103 -10.81 -9.14 -12.34
N GLU A 104 -10.38 -8.81 -13.56
CA GLU A 104 -11.11 -9.18 -14.79
C GLU A 104 -11.29 -10.71 -14.87
N ALA A 105 -10.28 -11.50 -14.51
CA ALA A 105 -10.38 -12.96 -14.46
C ALA A 105 -11.34 -13.45 -13.38
N ALA A 106 -11.25 -12.92 -12.15
CA ALA A 106 -12.14 -13.24 -11.04
C ALA A 106 -13.61 -12.94 -11.40
N ASN A 107 -13.86 -11.81 -12.07
CA ASN A 107 -15.18 -11.43 -12.54
C ASN A 107 -15.71 -12.37 -13.65
N LEU A 108 -14.86 -12.73 -14.63
CA LEU A 108 -15.23 -13.70 -15.68
C LEU A 108 -15.59 -15.07 -15.09
N LEU A 109 -14.83 -15.54 -14.11
CA LEU A 109 -15.06 -16.81 -13.41
C LEU A 109 -16.13 -16.70 -12.31
N ARG A 110 -16.68 -15.50 -12.06
CA ARG A 110 -17.70 -15.22 -11.04
C ARG A 110 -17.29 -15.74 -9.66
N THR A 111 -16.02 -15.58 -9.30
CA THR A 111 -15.49 -16.14 -8.05
C THR A 111 -16.17 -15.54 -6.84
N ARG A 112 -16.31 -16.34 -5.77
CA ARG A 112 -16.90 -15.89 -4.51
C ARG A 112 -15.88 -15.09 -3.71
N ALA A 113 -14.63 -15.57 -3.70
CA ALA A 113 -13.47 -14.89 -3.11
C ALA A 113 -12.37 -14.72 -4.16
N CYS A 114 -11.76 -13.54 -4.16
CA CYS A 114 -10.51 -13.28 -4.85
C CYS A 114 -9.47 -12.85 -3.81
N VAL A 115 -8.29 -13.47 -3.82
CA VAL A 115 -7.19 -13.14 -2.90
C VAL A 115 -5.98 -12.71 -3.72
N LEU A 116 -5.27 -11.68 -3.27
CA LEU A 116 -4.01 -11.22 -3.82
C LEU A 116 -2.89 -11.57 -2.85
N PHE A 117 -1.79 -12.10 -3.37
CA PHE A 117 -0.53 -12.23 -2.63
C PHE A 117 0.61 -11.64 -3.46
N ASP A 118 1.51 -10.90 -2.82
CA ASP A 118 2.74 -10.43 -3.46
C ASP A 118 3.63 -11.61 -3.87
N ALA A 119 4.33 -11.46 -5.01
CA ALA A 119 5.18 -12.51 -5.56
C ALA A 119 6.54 -12.65 -4.84
N ASP A 120 6.96 -11.68 -4.04
CA ASP A 120 8.24 -11.64 -3.33
C ASP A 120 8.16 -12.12 -1.86
N LEU A 121 7.04 -12.74 -1.48
CA LEU A 121 6.83 -13.25 -0.13
C LEU A 121 7.71 -14.47 0.17
N ARG A 122 8.47 -14.39 1.26
CA ARG A 122 9.24 -15.52 1.81
C ARG A 122 8.59 -16.17 3.03
N SER A 123 7.61 -15.48 3.64
CA SER A 123 6.97 -15.90 4.89
C SER A 123 5.52 -16.35 4.73
N ILE A 124 5.01 -16.41 3.50
CA ILE A 124 3.65 -16.87 3.23
C ILE A 124 3.45 -18.30 3.77
N THR A 125 2.27 -18.57 4.34
CA THR A 125 1.90 -19.91 4.81
C THR A 125 0.54 -20.34 4.27
N PRO A 126 0.23 -21.66 4.27
CA PRO A 126 -1.10 -22.16 3.91
C PRO A 126 -2.24 -21.50 4.71
N ASP A 127 -1.98 -21.17 5.98
CA ASP A 127 -2.96 -20.52 6.87
C ASP A 127 -3.31 -19.09 6.43
N TRP A 128 -2.44 -18.38 5.69
CA TRP A 128 -2.78 -17.08 5.12
C TRP A 128 -3.94 -17.20 4.14
N VAL A 129 -3.90 -18.22 3.28
CA VAL A 129 -4.96 -18.53 2.32
C VAL A 129 -6.26 -18.82 3.07
N LYS A 130 -6.19 -19.67 4.11
CA LYS A 130 -7.34 -20.00 4.95
C LYS A 130 -7.96 -18.75 5.57
N CYS A 131 -7.16 -17.95 6.27
CA CYS A 131 -7.61 -16.76 6.99
C CYS A 131 -8.30 -15.75 6.06
N MET A 132 -7.71 -15.50 4.89
CA MET A 132 -8.25 -14.60 3.88
C MET A 132 -9.56 -15.10 3.26
N VAL A 133 -9.61 -16.37 2.85
CA VAL A 133 -10.80 -16.93 2.18
C VAL A 133 -11.95 -17.10 3.18
N ASP A 134 -11.68 -17.58 4.40
CA ASP A 134 -12.70 -17.79 5.42
C ASP A 134 -13.41 -16.49 5.82
N GLY A 135 -12.66 -15.38 5.93
CA GLY A 135 -13.27 -14.08 6.22
C GLY A 135 -14.27 -13.62 5.15
N ILE A 136 -14.07 -14.02 3.89
CA ILE A 136 -15.03 -13.75 2.81
C ILE A 136 -16.20 -14.75 2.86
N PHE A 137 -15.92 -16.04 3.01
CA PHE A 137 -16.92 -17.11 2.93
C PHE A 137 -17.85 -17.19 4.14
N HIS A 138 -17.30 -17.05 5.34
CA HIS A 138 -18.01 -17.34 6.59
C HIS A 138 -18.40 -16.05 7.32
N ASP A 139 -17.51 -15.07 7.37
CA ASP A 139 -17.76 -13.82 8.11
C ASP A 139 -18.44 -12.74 7.24
N SER A 140 -18.60 -13.01 5.94
CA SER A 140 -19.26 -12.12 4.97
C SER A 140 -18.61 -10.72 4.89
N TYR A 141 -17.28 -10.64 5.02
CA TYR A 141 -16.53 -9.43 4.72
C TYR A 141 -16.46 -9.20 3.21
N ASP A 142 -16.38 -7.92 2.83
CA ASP A 142 -16.27 -7.46 1.45
C ASP A 142 -14.80 -7.22 1.07
N PHE A 143 -13.99 -6.77 2.03
CA PHE A 143 -12.57 -6.48 1.85
C PHE A 143 -11.79 -6.85 3.12
N ILE A 144 -10.70 -7.58 2.95
CA ILE A 144 -9.81 -7.97 4.05
C ILE A 144 -8.42 -7.44 3.74
N ALA A 145 -7.95 -6.54 4.62
CA ALA A 145 -6.59 -6.04 4.61
C ALA A 145 -5.67 -6.96 5.41
N PRO A 146 -4.35 -6.93 5.18
CA PRO A 146 -3.45 -7.73 5.99
C PRO A 146 -3.15 -7.05 7.32
N TYR A 147 -2.84 -7.85 8.33
CA TYR A 147 -2.32 -7.42 9.62
C TYR A 147 -1.04 -8.21 9.90
N TYR A 148 0.10 -7.58 9.62
CA TYR A 148 1.42 -8.18 9.78
C TYR A 148 2.05 -7.79 11.10
N ILE A 149 3.00 -8.63 11.51
CA ILE A 149 4.06 -8.28 12.44
C ILE A 149 5.24 -7.82 11.57
N ARG A 150 5.73 -6.61 11.82
CA ARG A 150 6.88 -6.03 11.12
C ARG A 150 7.90 -5.54 12.13
N TYR A 151 9.15 -5.56 11.73
CA TYR A 151 10.19 -4.90 12.52
C TYR A 151 9.91 -3.39 12.56
N LYS A 152 10.19 -2.72 13.67
CA LYS A 152 9.86 -1.30 13.89
C LYS A 152 10.35 -0.34 12.81
N TYR A 153 11.43 -0.67 12.08
CA TYR A 153 11.98 0.16 11.00
C TYR A 153 11.51 -0.25 9.59
N ASP A 154 10.58 -1.19 9.51
CA ASP A 154 9.97 -1.62 8.25
C ASP A 154 8.63 -0.90 8.01
N GLY A 155 8.21 -0.81 6.74
CA GLY A 155 6.97 -0.13 6.36
C GLY A 155 6.99 1.36 6.68
N THR A 156 8.14 2.03 6.53
CA THR A 156 8.34 3.45 6.89
C THR A 156 7.31 4.40 6.27
N ILE A 157 6.93 4.19 5.00
CA ILE A 157 5.86 4.94 4.32
C ILE A 157 4.49 4.68 4.97
N THR A 158 4.19 3.42 5.29
CA THR A 158 2.96 3.02 5.99
C THR A 158 2.88 3.71 7.35
N ASN A 159 3.91 3.58 8.17
CA ASN A 159 3.92 4.02 9.57
C ASN A 159 3.94 5.54 9.73
N ASN A 160 4.62 6.26 8.83
CA ASN A 160 4.80 7.71 8.97
C ASN A 160 3.81 8.55 8.16
N ILE A 161 3.12 7.96 7.18
CA ILE A 161 2.27 8.72 6.24
C ILE A 161 0.93 8.05 6.04
N VAL A 162 0.94 6.87 5.42
CA VAL A 162 -0.29 6.33 4.80
C VAL A 162 -1.27 5.89 5.86
N TYR A 163 -0.81 5.23 6.93
CA TYR A 163 -1.68 4.84 8.03
C TYR A 163 -2.29 6.06 8.72
N ASN A 164 -1.45 7.04 9.08
CA ASN A 164 -1.86 8.25 9.78
C ASN A 164 -2.88 9.06 8.97
N LEU A 165 -2.61 9.30 7.69
CA LEU A 165 -3.52 10.01 6.79
C LEU A 165 -4.80 9.22 6.54
N THR A 166 -4.73 7.93 6.18
CA THR A 166 -5.92 7.12 5.90
C THR A 166 -6.85 7.07 7.11
N ARG A 167 -6.29 6.90 8.30
CA ARG A 167 -7.03 6.88 9.56
C ARG A 167 -7.67 8.23 9.87
N ALA A 168 -6.95 9.34 9.74
CA ALA A 168 -7.49 10.67 9.97
C ALA A 168 -8.55 11.08 8.93
N LEU A 169 -8.35 10.72 7.67
CA LEU A 169 -9.24 11.11 6.57
C LEU A 169 -10.51 10.26 6.54
N TYR A 170 -10.39 8.94 6.70
CA TYR A 170 -11.49 8.02 6.43
C TYR A 170 -12.02 7.30 7.68
N GLY A 171 -11.36 7.40 8.83
CA GLY A 171 -11.92 7.00 10.13
C GLY A 171 -11.86 5.51 10.44
N TYR A 172 -11.16 4.71 9.62
CA TYR A 172 -10.95 3.28 9.86
C TYR A 172 -9.50 3.03 10.26
N ARG A 173 -9.29 2.25 11.32
CA ARG A 173 -7.96 1.78 11.75
C ARG A 173 -7.56 0.55 10.93
N VAL A 174 -7.24 0.75 9.65
CA VAL A 174 -6.64 -0.28 8.78
C VAL A 174 -5.13 -0.10 8.83
N ARG A 175 -4.41 -0.97 9.54
CA ARG A 175 -3.01 -0.79 9.92
C ARG A 175 -2.03 -0.89 8.74
N GLN A 176 -2.37 -1.69 7.73
CA GLN A 176 -1.55 -1.93 6.53
C GLN A 176 -2.32 -1.55 5.26
N PRO A 177 -2.66 -0.26 5.06
CA PRO A 177 -3.47 0.19 3.92
C PRO A 177 -2.78 -0.01 2.56
N ILE A 178 -1.45 -0.21 2.56
CA ILE A 178 -0.63 -0.57 1.39
C ILE A 178 0.07 -1.92 1.58
N GLY A 179 -0.61 -2.86 2.24
CA GLY A 179 0.00 -4.13 2.64
C GLY A 179 0.31 -5.09 1.49
N GLY A 180 -0.45 -5.02 0.40
CA GLY A 180 -0.23 -5.79 -0.82
C GLY A 180 -0.95 -7.14 -0.88
N ASP A 181 -1.20 -7.75 0.27
CA ASP A 181 -1.94 -9.02 0.39
C ASP A 181 -3.37 -8.76 0.86
N PHE A 182 -4.36 -9.00 -0.01
CA PHE A 182 -5.75 -8.59 0.22
C PHE A 182 -6.74 -9.67 -0.18
N ALA A 183 -7.92 -9.70 0.43
CA ALA A 183 -9.04 -10.52 -0.04
C ALA A 183 -10.27 -9.67 -0.36
N PHE A 184 -11.05 -10.13 -1.34
CA PHE A 184 -12.17 -9.40 -1.92
C PHE A 184 -13.36 -10.33 -2.14
N SER A 185 -14.54 -9.83 -1.78
CA SER A 185 -15.80 -10.43 -2.23
C SER A 185 -16.05 -10.13 -3.71
N LYS A 186 -16.85 -10.97 -4.35
CA LYS A 186 -17.35 -10.72 -5.72
C LYS A 186 -17.88 -9.30 -5.92
N LYS A 187 -18.68 -8.81 -4.95
CA LYS A 187 -19.27 -7.47 -4.97
C LYS A 187 -18.22 -6.37 -5.01
N MET A 188 -17.10 -6.55 -4.30
CA MET A 188 -16.01 -5.58 -4.34
C MET A 188 -15.25 -5.62 -5.67
N ILE A 189 -15.00 -6.81 -6.21
CA ILE A 189 -14.38 -6.96 -7.54
C ILE A 189 -15.19 -6.25 -8.63
N GLU A 190 -16.51 -6.43 -8.65
CA GLU A 190 -17.40 -5.74 -9.60
C GLU A 190 -17.33 -4.21 -9.45
N LYS A 191 -17.25 -3.70 -8.22
CA LYS A 191 -17.08 -2.27 -7.93
C LYS A 191 -15.76 -1.71 -8.44
N TYR A 192 -14.65 -2.44 -8.25
CA TYR A 192 -13.33 -1.97 -8.67
C TYR A 192 -13.19 -1.93 -10.19
N ILE A 193 -13.61 -2.99 -10.90
CA ILE A 193 -13.47 -3.07 -12.35
C ILE A 193 -14.23 -1.94 -13.06
N ALA A 194 -15.34 -1.49 -12.50
CA ALA A 194 -16.16 -0.41 -13.07
C ALA A 194 -15.51 0.98 -13.00
N GLN A 195 -14.40 1.16 -12.25
CA GLN A 195 -13.73 2.45 -12.10
C GLN A 195 -12.81 2.76 -13.28
N ASP A 196 -12.74 4.03 -13.72
CA ASP A 196 -11.88 4.46 -14.83
C ASP A 196 -10.49 4.93 -14.35
N VAL A 197 -9.84 4.11 -13.51
CA VAL A 197 -8.53 4.43 -12.90
C VAL A 197 -7.36 3.67 -13.51
N TRP A 198 -7.66 2.68 -14.35
CA TRP A 198 -6.72 1.67 -14.81
C TRP A 198 -5.65 2.17 -15.80
N GLU A 199 -5.73 3.43 -16.22
CA GLU A 199 -4.75 4.10 -17.08
C GLU A 199 -4.01 5.24 -16.33
N THR A 200 -4.15 5.30 -15.01
CA THR A 200 -3.54 6.32 -14.13
C THR A 200 -2.39 5.75 -13.29
N ASP A 201 -1.83 6.51 -12.35
CA ASP A 201 -0.81 6.00 -11.41
C ASP A 201 -1.33 4.89 -10.48
N VAL A 202 -2.65 4.73 -10.36
CA VAL A 202 -3.29 3.57 -9.72
C VAL A 202 -2.88 2.27 -10.41
N ALA A 203 -2.60 2.26 -11.71
CA ALA A 203 -2.14 1.08 -12.44
C ALA A 203 -0.71 0.63 -12.07
N ARG A 204 -0.02 1.37 -11.19
CA ARG A 204 1.36 1.10 -10.75
C ARG A 204 1.40 0.69 -9.27
N PHE A 205 2.25 1.30 -8.43
CA PHE A 205 2.33 1.04 -6.98
C PHE A 205 1.25 1.76 -6.16
N GLY A 206 0.46 2.66 -6.77
CA GLY A 206 -0.67 3.32 -6.12
C GLY A 206 -1.89 2.43 -5.88
N ILE A 207 -1.91 1.21 -6.45
CA ILE A 207 -3.09 0.33 -6.42
C ILE A 207 -3.53 -0.02 -5.00
N ASP A 208 -2.59 -0.31 -4.10
CA ASP A 208 -2.92 -0.85 -2.77
C ASP A 208 -3.67 0.19 -1.92
N ILE A 209 -3.21 1.44 -1.92
CA ILE A 209 -3.90 2.54 -1.21
C ILE A 209 -5.25 2.87 -1.86
N TRP A 210 -5.34 2.76 -3.18
CA TRP A 210 -6.58 2.96 -3.92
C TRP A 210 -7.62 1.90 -3.57
N LEU A 211 -7.24 0.62 -3.49
CA LEU A 211 -8.10 -0.48 -3.07
C LEU A 211 -8.65 -0.22 -1.66
N THR A 212 -7.76 0.03 -0.70
CA THR A 212 -8.15 0.28 0.69
C THR A 212 -9.09 1.48 0.82
N THR A 213 -8.75 2.62 0.20
CA THR A 213 -9.55 3.84 0.28
C THR A 213 -10.92 3.65 -0.36
N THR A 214 -10.97 3.03 -1.53
CA THR A 214 -12.21 2.78 -2.25
C THR A 214 -13.13 1.84 -1.46
N ALA A 215 -12.60 0.81 -0.80
CA ALA A 215 -13.37 -0.06 0.09
C ALA A 215 -14.01 0.73 1.24
N ILE A 216 -13.22 1.61 1.90
CA ILE A 216 -13.70 2.43 3.02
C ILE A 216 -14.79 3.41 2.56
N VAL A 217 -14.53 4.17 1.49
CA VAL A 217 -15.47 5.17 0.95
C VAL A 217 -16.79 4.52 0.50
N ASN A 218 -16.72 3.30 -0.05
CA ASN A 218 -17.90 2.52 -0.44
C ASN A 218 -18.62 1.84 0.73
N LYS A 219 -18.18 2.06 1.99
CA LYS A 219 -18.73 1.44 3.20
C LYS A 219 -18.77 -0.08 3.10
N ALA A 220 -17.72 -0.67 2.53
CA ALA A 220 -17.55 -2.11 2.50
C ALA A 220 -17.51 -2.66 3.93
N LYS A 221 -17.88 -3.94 4.10
CA LYS A 221 -17.57 -4.67 5.34
C LYS A 221 -16.08 -5.00 5.34
N ILE A 222 -15.32 -4.32 6.19
CA ILE A 222 -13.85 -4.41 6.22
C ILE A 222 -13.41 -5.21 7.44
N ALA A 223 -12.43 -6.09 7.25
CA ALA A 223 -11.66 -6.74 8.31
C ALA A 223 -10.16 -6.68 8.02
N GLN A 224 -9.36 -7.12 8.99
CA GLN A 224 -7.93 -7.33 8.84
C GLN A 224 -7.57 -8.76 9.21
N ALA A 225 -6.71 -9.44 8.44
CA ALA A 225 -6.30 -10.80 8.72
C ALA A 225 -4.95 -10.85 9.45
N GLN A 226 -4.85 -11.59 10.56
CA GLN A 226 -3.57 -11.89 11.21
C GLN A 226 -2.74 -12.81 10.30
N LEU A 227 -1.63 -12.30 9.77
CA LEU A 227 -0.74 -13.02 8.86
C LEU A 227 0.65 -13.27 9.47
N GLY A 228 0.93 -12.81 10.69
CA GLY A 228 2.25 -12.98 11.29
C GLY A 228 3.32 -12.14 10.60
N VAL A 229 4.58 -12.61 10.59
CA VAL A 229 5.70 -11.81 10.08
C VAL A 229 5.65 -11.72 8.56
N LYS A 230 5.74 -10.50 8.01
CA LYS A 230 5.96 -10.29 6.56
C LYS A 230 7.45 -10.19 6.29
N ILE A 231 7.98 -11.14 5.53
CA ILE A 231 9.36 -11.14 5.05
C ILE A 231 9.32 -11.04 3.52
N HIS A 232 9.91 -9.96 3.01
CA HIS A 232 10.21 -9.75 1.60
C HIS A 232 11.68 -9.38 1.45
N ASP A 233 12.17 -9.24 0.21
CA ASP A 233 13.55 -8.83 -0.03
C ASP A 233 13.84 -7.48 0.63
N VAL A 234 14.94 -7.43 1.39
CA VAL A 234 15.41 -6.21 2.06
C VAL A 234 15.87 -5.24 0.98
N LYS A 235 15.22 -4.08 0.89
CA LYS A 235 15.60 -3.01 -0.04
C LYS A 235 16.21 -1.87 0.77
N GLU A 236 17.32 -1.31 0.30
CA GLU A 236 17.93 -0.16 0.96
C GLU A 236 16.98 1.05 0.93
N PRO A 237 16.69 1.68 2.08
CA PRO A 237 15.67 2.71 2.19
C PRO A 237 15.86 3.91 1.25
N ALA A 238 17.08 4.41 1.05
CA ALA A 238 17.34 5.62 0.28
C ALA A 238 17.12 5.41 -1.23
N GLU A 239 17.70 4.36 -1.80
CA GLU A 239 17.66 4.10 -3.25
C GLU A 239 16.31 3.52 -3.73
N ALA A 240 15.67 2.67 -2.93
CA ALA A 240 14.47 1.94 -3.36
C ALA A 240 13.14 2.56 -2.94
N LEU A 241 13.10 3.38 -1.87
CA LEU A 241 11.82 3.90 -1.37
C LEU A 241 11.33 5.12 -2.14
N ALA A 242 12.21 5.93 -2.74
CA ALA A 242 11.79 7.16 -3.40
C ALA A 242 10.80 6.93 -4.56
N PRO A 243 10.98 5.96 -5.47
CA PRO A 243 9.99 5.67 -6.52
C PRO A 243 8.63 5.20 -5.97
N MET A 244 8.64 4.36 -4.92
CA MET A 244 7.43 3.87 -4.26
C MET A 244 6.70 5.00 -3.54
N PHE A 245 7.42 5.80 -2.75
CA PHE A 245 6.94 7.00 -2.07
C PHE A 245 6.21 7.93 -3.04
N ASN A 246 6.86 8.27 -4.15
CA ASN A 246 6.28 9.19 -5.13
C ASN A 246 4.94 8.70 -5.68
N GLN A 247 4.80 7.40 -5.93
CA GLN A 247 3.56 6.84 -6.48
C GLN A 247 2.45 6.72 -5.43
N VAL A 248 2.80 6.28 -4.22
CA VAL A 248 1.84 6.12 -3.12
C VAL A 248 1.32 7.47 -2.67
N VAL A 249 2.20 8.45 -2.43
CA VAL A 249 1.80 9.80 -1.98
C VAL A 249 0.99 10.53 -3.05
N PHE A 250 1.40 10.43 -4.33
CA PHE A 250 0.62 11.02 -5.43
C PHE A 250 -0.80 10.45 -5.48
N THR A 251 -0.94 9.12 -5.35
CA THR A 251 -2.26 8.47 -5.36
C THR A 251 -3.08 8.83 -4.14
N LEU A 252 -2.46 8.85 -2.95
CA LEU A 252 -3.10 9.25 -1.70
C LEU A 252 -3.65 10.68 -1.77
N PHE A 253 -2.87 11.63 -2.26
CA PHE A 253 -3.31 13.03 -2.40
C PHE A 253 -4.37 13.19 -3.49
N SER A 254 -4.29 12.44 -4.59
CA SER A 254 -5.35 12.43 -5.61
C SER A 254 -6.67 11.91 -5.04
N LEU A 255 -6.62 10.87 -4.20
CA LEU A 255 -7.80 10.33 -3.49
C LEU A 255 -8.38 11.33 -2.47
N MET A 256 -7.53 12.17 -1.86
CA MET A 256 -8.01 13.25 -1.01
C MET A 256 -8.87 14.24 -1.81
N GLU A 257 -8.46 14.64 -3.01
CA GLU A 257 -9.29 15.49 -3.88
C GLU A 257 -10.58 14.79 -4.30
N GLU A 258 -10.48 13.53 -4.74
CA GLU A 258 -11.64 12.75 -5.22
C GLU A 258 -12.71 12.56 -4.13
N HIS A 259 -12.27 12.35 -2.88
CA HIS A 259 -13.14 12.03 -1.77
C HIS A 259 -13.26 13.14 -0.73
N GLU A 260 -13.02 14.39 -1.13
CA GLU A 260 -13.12 15.58 -0.26
C GLU A 260 -14.42 15.65 0.53
N HIS A 261 -15.54 15.43 -0.15
CA HIS A 261 -16.88 15.43 0.41
C HIS A 261 -17.14 14.34 1.47
N VAL A 262 -16.29 13.30 1.50
CA VAL A 262 -16.32 12.22 2.48
C VAL A 262 -15.42 12.57 3.66
N TRP A 263 -14.13 12.77 3.41
CA TRP A 263 -13.16 12.88 4.49
C TRP A 263 -13.36 14.14 5.33
N LYS A 264 -13.84 15.27 4.77
CA LYS A 264 -14.13 16.47 5.57
C LYS A 264 -15.16 16.25 6.69
N LYS A 265 -16.03 15.24 6.56
CA LYS A 265 -17.08 14.92 7.55
C LYS A 265 -16.64 13.93 8.62
N VAL A 266 -15.53 13.22 8.39
CA VAL A 266 -15.04 12.19 9.31
C VAL A 266 -14.37 12.85 10.51
N LYS A 267 -14.71 12.38 11.72
CA LYS A 267 -14.09 12.80 12.98
C LYS A 267 -13.65 11.58 13.76
N GLY A 268 -12.39 11.57 14.18
CA GLY A 268 -11.77 10.42 14.84
C GLY A 268 -11.75 9.16 13.98
N SER A 269 -11.45 8.03 14.61
CA SER A 269 -11.48 6.72 13.97
C SER A 269 -12.04 5.63 14.87
N HIS A 270 -12.48 4.53 14.24
CA HIS A 270 -12.96 3.34 14.92
C HIS A 270 -12.10 2.12 14.57
N PRO A 271 -12.01 1.13 15.47
CA PRO A 271 -11.29 -0.11 15.20
C PRO A 271 -11.91 -0.86 14.03
N THR A 272 -11.04 -1.55 13.28
CA THR A 272 -11.43 -2.50 12.24
C THR A 272 -11.29 -3.93 12.80
N PRO A 273 -12.30 -4.81 12.65
CA PRO A 273 -12.22 -6.19 13.13
C PRO A 273 -10.94 -6.89 12.64
N ILE A 274 -10.29 -7.62 13.54
CA ILE A 274 -9.13 -8.44 13.23
C ILE A 274 -9.55 -9.91 13.33
N ILE A 275 -9.34 -10.67 12.25
CA ILE A 275 -9.63 -12.10 12.16
C ILE A 275 -8.33 -12.91 12.19
N GLY A 276 -8.43 -14.17 12.59
CA GLY A 276 -7.29 -15.06 12.75
C GLY A 276 -6.69 -15.03 14.15
N ILE A 277 -5.70 -15.89 14.37
CA ILE A 277 -5.06 -16.09 15.67
C ILE A 277 -3.85 -15.15 15.78
N PRO A 278 -3.74 -14.32 16.82
CA PRO A 278 -2.54 -13.52 17.05
C PRO A 278 -1.32 -14.42 17.19
N LEU A 279 -0.31 -14.17 16.38
CA LEU A 279 0.98 -14.86 16.44
C LEU A 279 1.95 -14.04 17.30
N LYS A 280 2.77 -14.71 18.10
CA LYS A 280 3.89 -14.09 18.82
C LYS A 280 5.17 -14.53 18.16
N VAL A 281 5.62 -13.76 17.17
CA VAL A 281 6.85 -14.01 16.43
C VAL A 281 7.60 -12.70 16.33
N GLU A 282 8.87 -12.70 16.70
CA GLU A 282 9.73 -11.53 16.55
C GLU A 282 10.23 -11.42 15.11
N PRO A 283 10.05 -10.26 14.46
CA PRO A 283 10.59 -10.01 13.13
C PRO A 283 12.12 -9.86 13.19
N GLN A 284 12.81 -10.22 12.09
CA GLN A 284 14.25 -10.07 12.02
C GLN A 284 14.65 -8.59 12.06
N PRO A 285 15.58 -8.18 12.95
CA PRO A 285 16.01 -6.79 13.03
C PRO A 285 16.93 -6.41 11.88
N PHE A 286 16.85 -5.16 11.45
CA PHE A 286 17.82 -4.51 10.56
C PHE A 286 18.08 -3.06 10.98
N THR A 287 19.05 -2.42 10.36
CA THR A 287 19.43 -1.03 10.64
C THR A 287 19.09 -0.14 9.46
N ILE A 288 18.66 1.10 9.74
CA ILE A 288 18.54 2.16 8.74
C ILE A 288 19.79 3.04 8.83
N ASN A 289 20.34 3.45 7.68
CA ASN A 289 21.42 4.42 7.61
C ASN A 289 20.90 5.84 7.90
N VAL A 290 20.77 6.18 9.18
CA VAL A 290 20.25 7.49 9.62
C VAL A 290 21.08 8.67 9.10
N PRO A 291 22.44 8.65 9.16
CA PRO A 291 23.25 9.74 8.62
C PRO A 291 22.96 10.04 7.14
N GLU A 292 22.78 9.01 6.31
CA GLU A 292 22.46 9.19 4.88
C GLU A 292 21.09 9.84 4.67
N LEU A 293 20.07 9.47 5.46
CA LEU A 293 18.75 10.10 5.39
C LEU A 293 18.80 11.58 5.80
N ILE A 294 19.62 11.92 6.81
CA ILE A 294 19.82 13.30 7.25
C ILE A 294 20.58 14.10 6.20
N GLU A 295 21.60 13.51 5.58
CA GLU A 295 22.36 14.11 4.49
C GLU A 295 21.45 14.41 3.29
N GLU A 296 20.64 13.45 2.85
CA GLU A 296 19.67 13.64 1.77
C GLU A 296 18.64 14.73 2.09
N PHE A 297 18.18 14.82 3.35
CA PHE A 297 17.35 15.93 3.81
C PHE A 297 18.09 17.28 3.70
N LYS A 298 19.33 17.36 4.19
CA LYS A 298 20.14 18.60 4.18
C LYS A 298 20.44 19.05 2.74
N ILE A 299 20.73 18.12 1.83
CA ILE A 299 20.89 18.38 0.39
C ILE A 299 19.55 18.89 -0.19
N GLY A 300 18.44 18.21 0.12
CA GLY A 300 17.11 18.62 -0.29
C GLY A 300 16.73 20.03 0.19
N TYR A 301 17.08 20.38 1.43
CA TYR A 301 16.87 21.72 1.98
C TYR A 301 17.61 22.78 1.18
N LEU A 302 18.90 22.59 0.90
CA LEU A 302 19.69 23.55 0.11
C LEU A 302 19.13 23.76 -1.30
N ASN A 303 18.63 22.69 -1.92
CA ASN A 303 18.11 22.71 -3.29
C ASN A 303 16.68 23.26 -3.38
N TYR A 304 15.84 23.02 -2.37
CA TYR A 304 14.38 23.24 -2.47
C TYR A 304 13.82 24.27 -1.48
N LYS A 305 14.62 24.83 -0.56
CA LYS A 305 14.14 25.78 0.47
C LYS A 305 13.26 26.90 -0.06
N GLU A 306 13.59 27.51 -1.19
CA GLU A 306 12.83 28.64 -1.74
C GLU A 306 11.46 28.20 -2.25
N VAL A 307 11.33 26.95 -2.70
CA VAL A 307 10.04 26.36 -3.09
C VAL A 307 9.26 25.93 -1.86
N TRP A 308 9.91 25.31 -0.87
CA TRP A 308 9.26 24.91 0.36
C TRP A 308 8.75 26.11 1.17
N LYS A 309 9.46 27.24 1.21
CA LYS A 309 9.00 28.50 1.82
C LYS A 309 7.67 29.01 1.26
N LYS A 310 7.41 28.75 -0.03
CA LYS A 310 6.14 29.11 -0.67
C LYS A 310 5.04 28.13 -0.30
N ILE A 311 5.37 26.84 -0.16
CA ILE A 311 4.42 25.74 0.09
C ILE A 311 3.98 25.68 1.55
N ILE A 312 4.95 25.67 2.46
CA ILE A 312 4.75 25.54 3.90
C ILE A 312 4.23 26.85 4.45
N ALA A 313 3.25 26.80 5.35
CA ALA A 313 2.68 28.02 5.90
C ALA A 313 3.77 28.82 6.66
N PRO A 314 3.80 30.16 6.58
CA PRO A 314 4.90 30.95 7.12
C PRO A 314 5.20 30.68 8.61
N GLN A 315 4.16 30.45 9.42
CA GLN A 315 4.28 30.13 10.83
C GLN A 315 4.94 28.77 11.11
N ASN A 316 4.91 27.84 10.14
CA ASN A 316 5.47 26.50 10.25
C ASN A 316 6.86 26.39 9.65
N TRP A 317 7.30 27.38 8.85
CA TRP A 317 8.58 27.32 8.15
C TRP A 317 9.78 27.14 9.10
N GLN A 318 9.72 27.77 10.28
CA GLN A 318 10.76 27.68 11.31
C GLN A 318 11.05 26.23 11.73
N ILE A 319 10.06 25.33 11.65
CA ILE A 319 10.23 23.90 11.96
C ILE A 319 11.32 23.28 11.06
N ILE A 320 11.31 23.61 9.77
CA ILE A 320 12.26 23.05 8.80
C ILE A 320 13.65 23.68 8.98
N GLU A 321 13.71 25.00 9.23
CA GLU A 321 14.97 25.70 9.48
C GLU A 321 15.66 25.21 10.75
N ASP A 322 14.90 25.05 11.84
CA ASP A 322 15.42 24.54 13.10
C ASP A 322 15.94 23.11 12.93
N LEU A 323 15.21 22.26 12.21
CA LEU A 323 15.63 20.89 11.96
C LEU A 323 16.90 20.80 11.11
N TYR A 324 17.04 21.67 10.10
CA TYR A 324 18.25 21.74 9.27
C TYR A 324 19.50 22.06 10.09
N SER A 325 19.36 22.86 11.16
CA SER A 325 20.47 23.22 12.05
C SER A 325 20.88 22.12 13.05
N LYS A 326 20.15 21.00 13.11
CA LYS A 326 20.44 19.91 14.04
C LYS A 326 21.55 18.99 13.54
N GLU A 327 22.36 18.54 14.50
CA GLU A 327 23.28 17.43 14.34
C GLU A 327 22.54 16.10 14.48
N ASP A 328 23.13 15.01 13.99
CA ASP A 328 22.50 13.70 13.87
C ASP A 328 21.92 13.17 15.19
N SER A 329 22.60 13.41 16.32
CA SER A 329 22.18 12.98 17.65
C SER A 329 20.94 13.72 18.19
N ASP A 330 20.74 14.96 17.75
CA ASP A 330 19.62 15.83 18.18
C ASP A 330 18.57 15.99 17.07
N PHE A 331 18.68 15.23 15.99
CA PHE A 331 17.82 15.32 14.82
C PHE A 331 16.46 14.67 15.12
N LEU A 332 15.48 15.51 15.47
CA LEU A 332 14.13 15.07 15.83
C LEU A 332 13.07 16.09 15.36
N MET A 333 12.31 15.70 14.34
CA MET A 333 11.03 16.32 14.00
C MET A 333 9.93 15.65 14.82
N ASN A 334 9.32 16.41 15.75
CA ASN A 334 8.17 15.92 16.50
C ASN A 334 6.97 15.65 15.57
N ILE A 335 6.05 14.82 16.04
CA ILE A 335 4.95 14.32 15.21
C ILE A 335 3.92 15.40 14.88
N GLU A 336 3.66 16.35 15.79
CA GLU A 336 2.78 17.49 15.54
C GLU A 336 3.31 18.33 14.36
N SER A 337 4.61 18.62 14.36
CA SER A 337 5.31 19.33 13.30
C SER A 337 5.21 18.57 11.98
N TRP A 338 5.42 17.25 12.01
CA TRP A 338 5.30 16.42 10.82
C TRP A 338 3.87 16.40 10.27
N ALA A 339 2.86 16.25 11.12
CA ALA A 339 1.45 16.25 10.71
C ALA A 339 1.09 17.55 10.00
N ILE A 340 1.49 18.69 10.57
CA ILE A 340 1.25 20.02 10.02
C ILE A 340 1.99 20.23 8.69
N ILE A 341 3.27 19.87 8.60
CA ILE A 341 4.05 19.93 7.35
C ILE A 341 3.39 19.06 6.27
N LEU A 342 2.99 17.84 6.61
CA LEU A 342 2.37 16.93 5.64
C LEU A 342 1.00 17.44 5.17
N TYR A 343 0.25 18.12 6.03
CA TYR A 343 -0.98 18.81 5.66
C TYR A 343 -0.75 20.04 4.78
N ASP A 344 0.28 20.84 5.04
CA ASP A 344 0.69 21.92 4.14
C ASP A 344 1.06 21.38 2.75
N LEU A 345 1.78 20.26 2.68
CA LEU A 345 2.14 19.61 1.42
C LEU A 345 0.90 19.04 0.70
N ALA A 346 -0.06 18.46 1.42
CA ALA A 346 -1.29 17.93 0.84
C ALA A 346 -2.16 19.06 0.26
N ALA A 347 -2.35 20.15 1.01
CA ALA A 347 -3.06 21.33 0.51
C ALA A 347 -2.31 21.96 -0.68
N ALA A 348 -0.98 22.01 -0.63
CA ALA A 348 -0.19 22.50 -1.74
C ALA A 348 -0.39 21.67 -3.01
N PHE A 349 -0.39 20.33 -2.89
CA PHE A 349 -0.72 19.44 -4.01
C PHE A 349 -2.09 19.75 -4.62
N HIS A 350 -3.10 20.01 -3.79
CA HIS A 350 -4.44 20.37 -4.22
C HIS A 350 -4.46 21.65 -5.07
N HIS A 351 -3.84 22.73 -4.60
CA HIS A 351 -3.82 24.01 -5.33
C HIS A 351 -2.72 24.07 -6.42
N TRP A 352 -1.83 23.08 -6.52
CA TRP A 352 -0.73 23.09 -7.48
C TRP A 352 -1.24 22.93 -8.92
N ARG A 353 -1.05 23.98 -9.74
CA ARG A 353 -1.42 23.99 -11.16
C ARG A 353 -0.32 23.45 -12.08
N GLY A 354 0.90 23.37 -11.59
CA GLY A 354 2.07 22.91 -12.33
C GLY A 354 2.21 21.39 -12.32
N ASN A 355 3.45 20.92 -12.52
CA ASN A 355 3.73 19.48 -12.51
C ASN A 355 3.61 18.89 -11.09
N ARG A 356 2.45 18.28 -10.78
CA ARG A 356 2.16 17.64 -9.50
C ARG A 356 3.10 16.46 -9.18
N ARG A 357 3.63 15.76 -10.19
CA ARG A 357 4.64 14.69 -9.96
C ARG A 357 5.95 15.27 -9.47
N LEU A 358 6.35 16.44 -9.99
CA LEU A 358 7.52 17.15 -9.49
C LEU A 358 7.28 17.64 -8.06
N MET A 359 6.08 18.16 -7.76
CA MET A 359 5.72 18.58 -6.40
C MET A 359 5.88 17.44 -5.39
N VAL A 360 5.36 16.24 -5.68
CA VAL A 360 5.52 15.09 -4.78
C VAL A 360 6.99 14.70 -4.60
N ARG A 361 7.82 14.79 -5.64
CA ARG A 361 9.27 14.53 -5.53
C ARG A 361 9.96 15.48 -4.56
N LEU A 362 9.54 16.74 -4.49
CA LEU A 362 10.07 17.72 -3.53
C LEU A 362 9.79 17.35 -2.07
N MET A 363 8.86 16.43 -1.82
CA MET A 363 8.54 15.96 -0.46
C MET A 363 9.51 14.88 0.03
N THR A 364 10.23 14.20 -0.88
CA THR A 364 11.09 13.04 -0.55
C THR A 364 12.11 13.37 0.55
N PRO A 365 12.84 14.51 0.50
CA PRO A 365 13.80 14.83 1.55
C PRO A 365 13.15 15.11 2.91
N LEU A 366 11.95 15.69 2.95
CA LEU A 366 11.19 15.89 4.19
C LEU A 366 10.73 14.56 4.78
N TYR A 367 10.36 13.61 3.92
CA TYR A 367 10.07 12.25 4.34
C TYR A 367 11.29 11.54 4.94
N PHE A 368 12.48 11.70 4.35
CA PHE A 368 13.72 11.16 4.93
C PHE A 368 14.03 11.76 6.30
N ALA A 369 13.83 13.08 6.46
CA ALA A 369 13.92 13.73 7.76
C ALA A 369 12.96 13.10 8.79
N ARG A 370 11.72 12.80 8.38
CA ARG A 370 10.76 12.14 9.25
C ARG A 370 11.21 10.73 9.65
N VAL A 371 11.72 9.94 8.70
CA VAL A 371 12.21 8.57 8.98
C VAL A 371 13.41 8.61 9.92
N ALA A 372 14.38 9.50 9.69
CA ALA A 372 15.53 9.69 10.59
C ALA A 372 15.07 10.06 12.01
N SER A 373 14.11 11.00 12.13
CA SER A 373 13.53 11.40 13.41
C SER A 373 12.83 10.24 14.13
N PHE A 374 12.09 9.42 13.39
CA PHE A 374 11.41 8.25 13.94
C PHE A 374 12.40 7.21 14.47
N VAL A 375 13.48 6.93 13.74
CA VAL A 375 14.53 6.00 14.18
C VAL A 375 15.21 6.53 15.44
N ASN A 376 15.61 7.81 15.47
CA ASN A 376 16.22 8.44 16.63
C ASN A 376 15.32 8.40 17.88
N GLN A 377 14.01 8.64 17.72
CA GLN A 377 13.03 8.58 18.80
C GLN A 377 12.85 7.17 19.37
N THR A 378 13.02 6.13 18.55
CA THR A 378 12.64 4.75 18.86
C THR A 378 13.84 3.82 19.09
N LEU A 379 15.07 4.36 19.16
CA LEU A 379 16.31 3.57 19.34
C LEU A 379 16.20 2.56 20.49
N ASN A 380 15.74 3.01 21.66
CA ASN A 380 15.63 2.21 22.87
C ASN A 380 14.25 1.58 23.09
N MET A 381 13.34 1.69 22.11
CA MET A 381 11.99 1.12 22.19
C MET A 381 11.94 -0.31 21.65
N SER A 382 11.09 -1.16 22.22
CA SER A 382 10.74 -2.46 21.65
C SER A 382 9.87 -2.31 20.38
N ASN A 383 9.60 -3.42 19.68
CA ASN A 383 8.66 -3.43 18.55
C ASN A 383 7.25 -3.02 19.03
N GLU A 384 6.81 -3.51 20.18
CA GLU A 384 5.51 -3.19 20.78
C GLU A 384 5.40 -1.73 21.23
N GLU A 385 6.44 -1.21 21.90
CA GLU A 385 6.48 0.20 22.29
C GLU A 385 6.46 1.12 21.07
N THR A 386 7.15 0.74 20.00
CA THR A 386 7.14 1.48 18.74
C THR A 386 5.77 1.41 18.05
N GLU A 387 5.08 0.26 18.12
CA GLU A 387 3.72 0.13 17.59
C GLU A 387 2.72 0.99 18.36
N ALA A 388 2.84 1.07 19.68
CA ALA A 388 2.04 1.99 20.50
C ALA A 388 2.32 3.46 20.11
N LEU A 389 3.58 3.81 19.87
CA LEU A 389 3.94 5.14 19.37
C LEU A 389 3.31 5.43 17.99
N VAL A 390 3.25 4.46 17.08
CA VAL A 390 2.57 4.63 15.76
C VAL A 390 1.08 4.93 15.96
N GLU A 391 0.41 4.28 16.91
CA GLU A 391 -0.98 4.57 17.24
C GLU A 391 -1.16 6.00 17.79
N GLU A 392 -0.29 6.45 18.70
CA GLU A 392 -0.30 7.81 19.24
C GLU A 392 -0.08 8.85 18.14
N GLN A 393 0.84 8.58 17.20
CA GLN A 393 1.09 9.45 16.06
C GLN A 393 -0.14 9.60 15.17
N ALA A 394 -0.84 8.50 14.91
CA ALA A 394 -2.08 8.52 14.13
C ALA A 394 -3.18 9.35 14.80
N GLU A 395 -3.30 9.31 16.13
CA GLU A 395 -4.24 10.16 16.88
C GLU A 395 -3.91 11.65 16.76
N ILE A 396 -2.63 12.01 16.69
CA ILE A 396 -2.18 13.39 16.52
C ILE A 396 -2.59 13.92 15.15
N PHE A 397 -2.54 13.08 14.10
CA PHE A 397 -3.12 13.42 12.80
C PHE A 397 -4.63 13.66 12.90
N GLU A 398 -5.38 12.76 13.55
CA GLU A 398 -6.82 12.96 13.76
C GLU A 398 -7.15 14.28 14.46
N LYS A 399 -6.41 14.62 15.52
CA LYS A 399 -6.61 15.84 16.31
C LYS A 399 -6.28 17.11 15.52
N ASN A 400 -5.29 17.06 14.64
CA ASN A 400 -4.86 18.21 13.83
C ASN A 400 -5.62 18.33 12.49
N LYS A 401 -6.63 17.49 12.23
CA LYS A 401 -7.36 17.51 10.95
C LYS A 401 -8.04 18.84 10.65
N ASP A 402 -8.46 19.59 11.67
CA ASP A 402 -9.06 20.92 11.47
C ASP A 402 -8.07 21.90 10.81
N TYR A 403 -6.76 21.76 11.10
CA TYR A 403 -5.71 22.50 10.39
C TYR A 403 -5.68 22.14 8.90
N LEU A 404 -5.72 20.85 8.56
CA LEU A 404 -5.79 20.40 7.17
C LEU A 404 -7.00 21.02 6.45
N ILE A 405 -8.18 20.97 7.07
CA ILE A 405 -9.40 21.52 6.45
C ILE A 405 -9.24 23.02 6.19
N ALA A 406 -8.76 23.78 7.17
CA ALA A 406 -8.52 25.22 7.01
C ALA A 406 -7.54 25.49 5.87
N ARG A 407 -6.38 24.83 5.89
CA ARG A 407 -5.32 25.00 4.88
C ARG A 407 -5.76 24.57 3.48
N TRP A 408 -6.60 23.54 3.37
CA TRP A 408 -7.17 23.03 2.11
C TRP A 408 -8.22 23.97 1.50
N GLU A 409 -8.93 24.74 2.33
CA GLU A 409 -9.96 25.70 1.90
C GLU A 409 -9.40 27.10 1.63
N GLU A 410 -8.17 27.37 2.06
CA GLU A 410 -7.49 28.63 1.76
C GLU A 410 -7.31 28.83 0.25
N ASN A 411 -7.56 30.05 -0.22
CA ASN A 411 -7.32 30.40 -1.62
C ASN A 411 -5.84 30.75 -1.83
N ILE A 412 -5.00 29.73 -1.94
CA ILE A 412 -3.55 29.87 -2.07
C ILE A 412 -3.15 29.88 -3.54
N ASP A 413 -2.49 30.95 -4.00
CA ASP A 413 -1.83 30.99 -5.30
C ASP A 413 -0.31 30.95 -5.13
N TYR A 414 0.29 29.78 -5.40
CA TYR A 414 1.74 29.58 -5.33
C TYR A 414 2.52 30.19 -6.50
N TYR A 415 1.83 30.82 -7.45
CA TYR A 415 2.42 31.42 -8.66
C TYR A 415 2.37 32.95 -8.65
N GLY A 416 1.77 33.57 -7.62
CA GLY A 416 1.83 35.02 -7.41
C GLY A 416 3.16 35.46 -6.80
N ASP A 417 3.60 36.68 -7.14
CA ASP A 417 4.75 37.36 -6.55
C ASP A 417 4.45 37.90 -5.14
#